data_AF-A0A3R6S645-F1
#
_entry.id   AF-A0A3R6S645-F1
#
_cell.length_a   1.000
_cell.length_b   1.000
_cell.length_c   1.000
_cell.angle_alpha   90.00
_cell.angle_beta   90.00
_cell.angle_gamma   90.00
#
_symmetry.space_group_name_H-M   'P 1'
#
loop_
_entity.id
_entity.type
_entity.pdbx_description
1 polymer ?
#
loop_
_entity_poly.entity_id
_entity_poly.type
_entity_poly.pdbx_seq_one_letter_code
_entity_poly.pdbx_strand_id
1 'polypeptide(L)'
;MFGDEKRYPSKSIAEVANICRGASPRPISDYLTEDVNGVNWIKIGDISIDDIYVTHTAEKITKEGAKKSRYVTPGDFILSNSMSFGRPYILGIEGCVHDGWLIISDYQESLNTLFFYYELRANQVQSQFNALANGTTVENLNTDLVKGVNIIVPSIELQNEFADYAQFCDKLKFEVQKLVKNHLKYIYI
;
A
#
# COMPACT_ATOMS: atom_id res chain seq x y z
N MET A 1 -14.78 8.05 13.89
CA MET A 1 -14.60 9.43 13.41
C MET A 1 -15.07 9.61 11.97
N PHE A 2 -15.02 8.58 11.10
CA PHE A 2 -15.54 8.67 9.72
C PHE A 2 -16.52 7.57 9.28
N GLY A 3 -17.20 6.88 10.22
CA GLY A 3 -18.07 5.75 9.90
C GLY A 3 -19.48 6.09 9.40
N ASP A 4 -19.77 7.36 9.12
CA ASP A 4 -21.10 7.79 8.64
C ASP A 4 -20.97 8.34 7.22
N GLU A 5 -21.27 7.49 6.23
CA GLU A 5 -21.24 7.80 4.80
C GLU A 5 -22.19 8.94 4.40
N LYS A 6 -23.20 9.24 5.22
CA LYS A 6 -24.12 10.36 4.96
C LYS A 6 -23.47 11.72 5.20
N ARG A 7 -22.30 11.75 5.86
CA ARG A 7 -21.67 12.98 6.33
C ARG A 7 -20.52 13.48 5.45
N TYR A 8 -19.94 12.64 4.60
CA TYR A 8 -18.77 12.97 3.80
C TYR A 8 -19.01 12.65 2.32
N PRO A 9 -18.44 13.44 1.39
CA PRO A 9 -18.59 13.14 -0.04
C PRO A 9 -17.87 11.83 -0.37
N SER A 10 -18.57 10.97 -1.11
CA SER A 10 -18.02 9.72 -1.65
C SER A 10 -17.51 9.96 -3.06
N LYS A 11 -16.33 9.43 -3.37
CA LYS A 11 -15.76 9.41 -4.72
C LYS A 11 -15.23 8.02 -5.03
N SER A 12 -15.24 7.64 -6.30
CA SER A 12 -14.52 6.46 -6.75
C SER A 12 -13.01 6.71 -6.66
N ILE A 13 -12.21 5.67 -6.45
CA ILE A 13 -10.74 5.80 -6.43
C ILE A 13 -10.23 6.37 -7.76
N ALA A 14 -10.87 6.04 -8.88
CA ALA A 14 -10.50 6.57 -10.20
C ALA A 14 -10.64 8.09 -10.34
N GLU A 15 -11.48 8.73 -9.53
CA GLU A 15 -11.66 10.19 -9.55
C GLU A 15 -10.56 10.93 -8.81
N VAL A 16 -9.82 10.25 -7.94
CA VAL A 16 -8.85 10.87 -7.03
C VAL A 16 -7.47 10.25 -7.12
N ALA A 17 -7.27 9.18 -7.89
CA ALA A 17 -5.98 8.51 -8.01
C ALA A 17 -5.83 7.84 -9.37
N ASN A 18 -4.58 7.63 -9.77
CA ASN A 18 -4.23 6.77 -10.88
C ASN A 18 -4.03 5.32 -10.40
N ILE A 19 -4.50 4.35 -11.19
CA ILE A 19 -4.34 2.92 -10.90
C ILE A 19 -3.75 2.22 -12.10
N CYS A 20 -2.63 1.52 -11.89
CA CYS A 20 -2.03 0.66 -12.89
C CYS A 20 -1.56 -0.66 -12.29
N ARG A 21 -1.10 -1.57 -13.15
CA ARG A 21 -0.49 -2.84 -12.73
C ARG A 21 1.03 -2.71 -12.79
N GLY A 22 1.74 -3.36 -11.88
CA GLY A 22 3.19 -3.56 -11.98
C GLY A 22 3.58 -4.22 -13.31
N ALA A 23 4.87 -4.17 -13.64
CA ALA A 23 5.39 -4.79 -14.86
C ALA A 23 6.76 -5.40 -14.61
N SER A 24 6.89 -6.68 -14.94
CA SER A 24 8.14 -7.43 -14.82
C SER A 24 8.91 -7.42 -16.14
N PRO A 25 10.22 -7.11 -16.12
CA PRO A 25 11.05 -7.26 -17.32
C PRO A 25 11.18 -8.76 -17.61
N ARG A 26 11.01 -9.18 -18.87
CA ARG A 26 11.00 -10.60 -19.25
C ARG A 26 12.15 -10.95 -20.19
N PRO A 27 12.83 -12.10 -20.00
CA PRO A 27 12.82 -12.95 -18.80
C PRO A 27 13.39 -12.21 -17.57
N ILE A 28 12.80 -12.41 -16.38
CA ILE A 28 13.21 -11.64 -15.16
C ILE A 28 14.67 -11.88 -14.80
N SER A 29 15.13 -13.13 -14.93
CA SER A 29 16.50 -13.57 -14.64
C SER A 29 17.57 -12.73 -15.31
N ASP A 30 17.30 -12.28 -16.53
CA ASP A 30 18.29 -11.57 -17.37
C ASP A 30 18.53 -10.13 -16.89
N TYR A 31 17.66 -9.63 -15.99
CA TYR A 31 17.73 -8.26 -15.49
C TYR A 31 18.01 -8.19 -13.98
N LEU A 32 18.10 -9.30 -13.25
CA LEU A 32 18.52 -9.28 -11.85
C LEU A 32 19.98 -8.83 -11.72
N THR A 33 20.31 -8.09 -10.67
CA THR A 33 21.66 -7.59 -10.45
C THR A 33 21.98 -7.40 -8.96
N GLU A 34 23.25 -7.61 -8.62
CA GLU A 34 23.84 -7.30 -7.31
C GLU A 34 24.54 -5.93 -7.30
N ASP A 35 24.47 -5.16 -8.39
CA ASP A 35 25.01 -3.80 -8.44
C ASP A 35 24.31 -2.92 -7.40
N VAL A 36 25.10 -2.27 -6.54
CA VAL A 36 24.62 -1.32 -5.53
C VAL A 36 23.80 -0.18 -6.14
N ASN A 37 24.10 0.19 -7.40
CA ASN A 37 23.39 1.21 -8.17
C ASN A 37 22.22 0.63 -9.00
N GLY A 38 21.88 -0.63 -8.80
CA GLY A 38 20.68 -1.26 -9.36
C GLY A 38 19.41 -0.65 -8.78
N VAL A 39 18.32 -0.76 -9.52
CA VAL A 39 17.00 -0.23 -9.15
C VAL A 39 16.29 -1.26 -8.28
N ASN A 40 15.70 -0.84 -7.17
CA ASN A 40 15.01 -1.75 -6.24
C ASN A 40 13.90 -2.53 -6.97
N TRP A 41 13.81 -3.84 -6.71
CA TRP A 41 12.82 -4.70 -7.32
C TRP A 41 11.81 -5.17 -6.26
N ILE A 42 10.66 -4.50 -6.22
CA ILE A 42 9.65 -4.65 -5.18
C ILE A 42 8.76 -5.86 -5.49
N LYS A 43 8.81 -6.86 -4.61
CA LYS A 43 8.10 -8.14 -4.72
C LYS A 43 7.33 -8.46 -3.44
N ILE A 44 6.49 -9.48 -3.54
CA ILE A 44 5.70 -9.97 -2.40
C ILE A 44 6.52 -10.49 -1.22
N GLY A 45 7.74 -10.99 -1.47
CA GLY A 45 8.63 -11.48 -0.43
C GLY A 45 9.27 -10.38 0.41
N ASP A 46 9.17 -9.11 0.00
CA ASP A 46 9.83 -7.98 0.69
C ASP A 46 8.97 -7.41 1.83
N ILE A 47 7.76 -7.94 2.05
CA ILE A 47 6.71 -7.29 2.84
C ILE A 47 6.06 -8.28 3.79
N SER A 48 6.06 -7.97 5.08
CA SER A 48 5.28 -8.69 6.08
C SER A 48 3.82 -8.26 6.03
N ILE A 49 2.91 -9.15 6.41
CA ILE A 49 1.49 -8.80 6.51
C ILE A 49 1.30 -7.60 7.44
N ASP A 50 2.04 -7.49 8.55
CA ASP A 50 1.86 -6.42 9.53
C ASP A 50 2.49 -5.08 9.12
N ASP A 51 3.21 -5.03 7.99
CA ASP A 51 3.84 -3.81 7.53
C ASP A 51 2.82 -2.79 7.01
N ILE A 52 3.11 -1.53 7.27
CA ILE A 52 2.45 -0.38 6.64
C ILE A 52 3.29 0.11 5.47
N TYR A 53 4.61 0.09 5.62
CA TYR A 53 5.57 0.67 4.68
C TYR A 53 6.49 -0.37 4.08
N VAL A 54 6.70 -0.30 2.77
CA VAL A 54 7.80 -1.00 2.09
C VAL A 54 9.03 -0.12 2.13
N THR A 55 10.08 -0.56 2.82
CA THR A 55 11.27 0.26 3.10
C THR A 55 12.57 -0.33 2.56
N HIS A 56 12.52 -1.56 2.05
CA HIS A 56 13.66 -2.26 1.47
C HIS A 56 13.17 -3.31 0.46
N THR A 57 14.09 -3.81 -0.37
CA THR A 57 13.87 -4.96 -1.25
C THR A 57 15.04 -5.93 -1.11
N ALA A 58 14.77 -7.23 -1.26
CA ALA A 58 15.82 -8.25 -1.25
C ALA A 58 16.64 -8.25 -2.55
N GLU A 59 16.02 -7.86 -3.67
CA GLU A 59 16.64 -7.87 -4.99
C GLU A 59 16.61 -6.49 -5.66
N LYS A 60 17.49 -6.32 -6.63
CA LYS A 60 17.53 -5.19 -7.56
C LYS A 60 17.51 -5.69 -9.00
N ILE A 61 17.04 -4.82 -9.91
CA ILE A 61 17.14 -5.02 -11.35
C ILE A 61 18.07 -3.99 -11.99
N THR A 62 18.61 -4.33 -13.15
CA THR A 62 19.41 -3.43 -13.98
C THR A 62 18.59 -2.23 -14.45
N LYS A 63 19.27 -1.15 -14.84
CA LYS A 63 18.62 0.03 -15.43
C LYS A 63 17.84 -0.28 -16.71
N GLU A 64 18.32 -1.24 -17.52
CA GLU A 64 17.59 -1.70 -18.71
C GLU A 64 16.33 -2.50 -18.35
N GLY A 65 16.36 -3.26 -17.25
CA GLY A 65 15.17 -3.91 -16.71
C GLY A 65 14.15 -2.89 -16.21
N ALA A 66 14.61 -1.86 -15.51
CA ALA A 66 13.75 -0.80 -14.98
C ALA A 66 12.99 -0.06 -16.09
N LYS A 67 13.62 0.21 -17.24
CA LYS A 67 12.95 0.80 -18.43
C LYS A 67 11.80 -0.04 -18.98
N LYS A 68 11.79 -1.35 -18.71
CA LYS A 68 10.73 -2.30 -19.12
C LYS A 68 9.72 -2.57 -18.00
N SER A 69 9.85 -1.88 -16.88
CA SER A 69 9.08 -2.10 -15.66
C SER A 69 8.25 -0.87 -15.29
N ARG A 70 7.49 -0.96 -14.20
CA ARG A 70 6.76 0.20 -13.65
C ARG A 70 7.52 0.79 -12.48
N TYR A 71 8.01 2.01 -12.69
CA TYR A 71 8.69 2.79 -11.67
C TYR A 71 7.68 3.45 -10.72
N VAL A 72 8.04 3.51 -9.45
CA VAL A 72 7.25 4.10 -8.36
C VAL A 72 8.16 4.89 -7.43
N THR A 73 7.58 5.82 -6.69
CA THR A 73 8.28 6.73 -5.78
C THR A 73 7.71 6.66 -4.36
N PRO A 74 8.44 7.15 -3.35
CA PRO A 74 7.91 7.21 -1.99
C PRO A 74 6.58 7.97 -1.93
N GLY A 75 5.62 7.38 -1.23
CA GLY A 75 4.24 7.86 -1.14
C GLY A 75 3.27 7.14 -2.07
N ASP A 76 3.72 6.50 -3.15
CA ASP A 76 2.87 5.63 -3.94
C ASP A 76 2.42 4.41 -3.10
N PHE A 77 1.33 3.78 -3.50
CA PHE A 77 0.86 2.55 -2.88
C PHE A 77 1.08 1.36 -3.80
N ILE A 78 1.32 0.20 -3.19
CA ILE A 78 1.04 -1.09 -3.83
C ILE A 78 -0.10 -1.80 -3.11
N LEU A 79 -0.94 -2.49 -3.89
CA LEU A 79 -2.12 -3.17 -3.41
C LEU A 79 -2.05 -4.66 -3.79
N SER A 80 -2.22 -5.53 -2.80
CA SER A 80 -2.16 -6.96 -3.01
C SER A 80 -3.39 -7.44 -3.78
N ASN A 81 -3.16 -8.20 -4.84
CA ASN A 81 -4.21 -8.69 -5.74
C ASN A 81 -4.61 -10.15 -5.48
N SER A 82 -4.07 -10.79 -4.43
CA SER A 82 -4.25 -12.23 -4.14
C SER A 82 -4.40 -12.51 -2.64
N MET A 83 -3.57 -13.37 -2.01
CA MET A 83 -3.76 -13.94 -0.65
C MET A 83 -4.19 -12.94 0.45
N SER A 84 -3.61 -11.74 0.46
CA SER A 84 -4.01 -10.64 1.35
C SER A 84 -4.79 -9.60 0.56
N PHE A 85 -5.91 -10.02 -0.01
CA PHE A 85 -6.66 -9.31 -1.05
C PHE A 85 -6.99 -7.87 -0.66
N GLY A 86 -6.68 -6.91 -1.53
CA GLY A 86 -6.99 -5.50 -1.30
C GLY A 86 -6.20 -4.88 -0.14
N ARG A 87 -5.12 -5.51 0.34
CA ARG A 87 -4.26 -4.94 1.39
C ARG A 87 -3.28 -3.91 0.80
N PRO A 88 -3.35 -2.64 1.22
CA PRO A 88 -2.43 -1.59 0.79
C PRO A 88 -1.13 -1.60 1.58
N TYR A 89 -0.05 -1.19 0.93
CA TYR A 89 1.23 -0.82 1.54
C TYR A 89 1.73 0.49 0.94
N ILE A 90 2.26 1.37 1.78
CA ILE A 90 2.83 2.65 1.35
C ILE A 90 4.29 2.41 0.97
N LEU A 91 4.71 2.89 -0.19
CA LEU A 91 6.11 2.83 -0.59
C LEU A 91 6.90 3.90 0.16
N GLY A 92 7.92 3.49 0.91
CA GLY A 92 8.92 4.37 1.54
C GLY A 92 10.22 4.47 0.72
N ILE A 93 10.28 3.77 -0.41
CA ILE A 93 11.42 3.70 -1.31
C ILE A 93 10.96 3.87 -2.75
N GLU A 94 11.88 4.30 -3.60
CA GLU A 94 11.70 4.23 -5.06
C GLU A 94 12.13 2.87 -5.61
N GLY A 95 11.61 2.49 -6.77
CA GLY A 95 11.97 1.24 -7.41
C GLY A 95 11.02 0.84 -8.53
N CYS A 96 11.11 -0.41 -8.96
CA CYS A 96 10.17 -1.00 -9.89
C CYS A 96 9.37 -2.12 -9.25
N VAL A 97 8.11 -2.27 -9.64
CA VAL A 97 7.15 -3.17 -9.00
C VAL A 97 6.85 -4.40 -9.87
N HIS A 98 6.92 -5.58 -9.25
CA HIS A 98 6.55 -6.85 -9.86
C HIS A 98 5.09 -6.85 -10.35
N ASP A 99 4.82 -7.50 -11.50
CA ASP A 99 3.49 -7.58 -12.14
C ASP A 99 2.39 -8.31 -11.32
N GLY A 100 2.73 -8.86 -10.17
CA GLY A 100 1.81 -9.38 -9.16
C GLY A 100 1.15 -8.31 -8.29
N TRP A 101 1.47 -7.02 -8.46
CA TRP A 101 0.90 -5.94 -7.66
C TRP A 101 0.12 -4.95 -8.51
N LEU A 102 -0.87 -4.31 -7.90
CA LEU A 102 -1.43 -3.07 -8.41
C LEU A 102 -0.73 -1.89 -7.75
N ILE A 103 -0.68 -0.76 -8.45
CA ILE A 103 -0.07 0.49 -8.00
C ILE A 103 -1.17 1.55 -7.96
N ILE A 104 -1.18 2.35 -6.89
CA ILE A 104 -2.01 3.56 -6.79
C ILE A 104 -1.10 4.76 -6.59
N SER A 105 -1.22 5.76 -7.48
CA SER A 105 -0.39 6.98 -7.50
C SER A 105 -1.26 8.22 -7.71
N ASP A 106 -0.65 9.41 -7.65
CA ASP A 106 -1.27 10.69 -8.05
C ASP A 106 -2.56 11.03 -7.29
N TYR A 107 -2.60 10.72 -5.99
CA TYR A 107 -3.76 10.93 -5.13
C TYR A 107 -3.62 12.10 -4.16
N GLN A 108 -2.40 12.61 -4.00
CA GLN A 108 -2.01 13.55 -2.97
C GLN A 108 -2.66 14.93 -3.13
N GLU A 109 -3.24 15.23 -4.30
CA GLU A 109 -4.06 16.43 -4.49
C GLU A 109 -5.37 16.39 -3.69
N SER A 110 -5.92 15.19 -3.45
CA SER A 110 -7.21 15.02 -2.77
C SER A 110 -7.09 14.33 -1.41
N LEU A 111 -6.02 13.58 -1.18
CA LEU A 111 -5.93 12.64 -0.07
C LEU A 111 -4.59 12.72 0.66
N ASN A 112 -4.64 12.78 2.00
CA ASN A 112 -3.49 12.53 2.85
C ASN A 112 -3.12 11.04 2.80
N THR A 113 -1.84 10.73 2.60
CA THR A 113 -1.33 9.36 2.45
C THR A 113 -1.74 8.43 3.59
N LEU A 114 -1.58 8.85 4.85
CA LEU A 114 -1.87 7.97 5.98
C LEU A 114 -3.38 7.80 6.18
N PHE A 115 -4.15 8.87 5.99
CA PHE A 115 -5.61 8.77 5.94
C PHE A 115 -6.04 7.76 4.87
N PHE A 116 -5.52 7.87 3.65
CA PHE A 116 -5.89 7.00 2.54
C PHE A 116 -5.50 5.54 2.80
N TYR A 117 -4.35 5.27 3.43
CA TYR A 117 -3.99 3.92 3.89
C TYR A 117 -5.08 3.33 4.79
N TYR A 118 -5.52 4.08 5.80
CA TYR A 118 -6.55 3.61 6.73
C TYR A 118 -7.93 3.50 6.08
N GLU A 119 -8.25 4.38 5.14
CA GLU A 119 -9.48 4.30 4.35
C GLU A 119 -9.51 3.05 3.48
N LEU A 120 -8.42 2.75 2.76
CA LEU A 120 -8.29 1.51 2.01
C LEU A 120 -8.41 0.27 2.91
N ARG A 121 -8.03 0.36 4.18
CA ARG A 121 -8.16 -0.70 5.19
C ARG A 121 -9.52 -0.76 5.89
N ALA A 122 -10.39 0.23 5.67
CA ALA A 122 -11.70 0.28 6.33
C ALA A 122 -12.57 -0.91 5.89
N ASN A 123 -13.40 -1.40 6.81
CA ASN A 123 -14.25 -2.57 6.57
C ASN A 123 -15.16 -2.37 5.34
N GLN A 124 -15.65 -1.16 5.11
CA GLN A 124 -16.47 -0.82 3.97
C GLN A 124 -15.72 -1.01 2.65
N VAL A 125 -14.51 -0.47 2.54
CA VAL A 125 -13.66 -0.60 1.35
C VAL A 125 -13.21 -2.05 1.13
N GLN A 126 -12.80 -2.73 2.20
CA GLN A 126 -12.45 -4.16 2.15
C GLN A 126 -13.64 -5.04 1.75
N SER A 127 -14.86 -4.69 2.19
CA SER A 127 -16.08 -5.39 1.77
C SER A 127 -16.39 -5.17 0.29
N GLN A 128 -16.15 -3.96 -0.24
CA GLN A 128 -16.27 -3.68 -1.67
C GLN A 128 -15.26 -4.51 -2.47
N PHE A 129 -13.99 -4.56 -2.05
CA PHE A 129 -12.99 -5.43 -2.68
C PHE A 129 -13.44 -6.89 -2.70
N ASN A 130 -13.88 -7.43 -1.56
CA ASN A 130 -14.34 -8.82 -1.45
C ASN A 130 -15.56 -9.12 -2.33
N ALA A 131 -16.55 -8.22 -2.35
CA ALA A 131 -17.75 -8.38 -3.18
C ALA A 131 -17.41 -8.40 -4.68
N LEU A 132 -16.50 -7.52 -5.11
CA LEU A 132 -16.05 -7.43 -6.49
C LEU A 132 -15.21 -8.65 -6.90
N ALA A 133 -14.39 -9.20 -6.00
CA ALA A 133 -13.59 -10.40 -6.23
C ALA A 133 -14.45 -11.65 -6.44
N ASN A 134 -15.42 -11.85 -5.55
CA ASN A 134 -16.31 -13.03 -5.53
C ASN A 134 -17.27 -13.08 -6.73
N GLY A 135 -17.48 -11.97 -7.42
CA GLY A 135 -18.30 -11.90 -8.64
C GLY A 135 -17.58 -12.35 -9.91
N THR A 136 -16.29 -12.69 -9.84
CA THR A 136 -15.46 -13.05 -10.99
C THR A 136 -15.01 -14.51 -10.93
N THR A 137 -14.83 -15.16 -12.09
CA THR A 137 -14.38 -16.56 -12.19
C THR A 137 -12.94 -16.79 -11.74
N VAL A 138 -12.18 -15.71 -11.48
CA VAL A 138 -10.80 -15.73 -11.00
C VAL A 138 -10.68 -14.72 -9.87
N GLU A 139 -10.39 -15.17 -8.65
CA GLU A 139 -10.14 -14.31 -7.48
C GLU A 139 -8.87 -13.46 -7.68
N ASN A 140 -8.96 -12.38 -8.45
CA ASN A 140 -7.84 -11.47 -8.71
C ASN A 140 -8.35 -10.04 -8.84
N LEU A 141 -7.83 -9.16 -7.98
CA LEU A 141 -8.13 -7.73 -8.05
C LEU A 141 -7.43 -7.16 -9.29
N ASN A 142 -8.22 -6.75 -10.28
CA ASN A 142 -7.69 -6.04 -11.43
C ASN A 142 -7.86 -4.51 -11.25
N THR A 143 -7.20 -3.75 -12.11
CA THR A 143 -7.19 -2.28 -12.04
C THR A 143 -8.60 -1.67 -12.13
N ASP A 144 -9.50 -2.28 -12.89
CA ASP A 144 -10.83 -1.73 -13.14
C ASP A 144 -11.75 -1.92 -11.93
N LEU A 145 -11.60 -3.03 -11.21
CA LEU A 145 -12.30 -3.25 -9.94
C LEU A 145 -11.87 -2.20 -8.90
N VAL A 146 -10.56 -1.93 -8.76
CA VAL A 146 -10.08 -0.91 -7.82
C VAL A 146 -10.57 0.48 -8.18
N LYS A 147 -10.55 0.82 -9.47
CA LYS A 147 -11.04 2.11 -9.97
C LYS A 147 -12.50 2.38 -9.57
N GLY A 148 -13.34 1.34 -9.56
CA GLY A 148 -14.77 1.45 -9.24
C GLY A 148 -15.10 1.46 -7.74
N VAL A 149 -14.12 1.23 -6.85
CA VAL A 149 -14.36 1.25 -5.41
C VAL A 149 -14.58 2.69 -4.94
N ASN A 150 -15.59 2.87 -4.10
CA ASN A 150 -15.92 4.15 -3.49
C ASN A 150 -15.24 4.32 -2.13
N ILE A 151 -14.70 5.52 -1.91
CA ILE A 151 -14.07 5.95 -0.66
C ILE A 151 -14.66 7.29 -0.22
N ILE A 152 -14.58 7.56 1.07
CA ILE A 152 -14.90 8.90 1.58
C ILE A 152 -13.73 9.85 1.35
N VAL A 153 -14.04 11.11 1.03
CA VAL A 153 -13.05 12.17 0.79
C VAL A 153 -13.40 13.41 1.63
N PRO A 154 -13.23 13.36 2.96
CA PRO A 154 -13.44 14.53 3.82
C PRO A 154 -12.45 15.66 3.48
N SER A 155 -12.62 16.84 4.05
CA SER A 155 -11.69 17.95 3.81
C SER A 155 -10.26 17.59 4.23
N ILE A 156 -9.27 18.17 3.56
CA ILE A 156 -7.87 17.82 3.81
C ILE A 156 -7.46 18.10 5.26
N GLU A 157 -8.06 19.09 5.91
CA GLU A 157 -7.85 19.41 7.32
C GLU A 157 -8.28 18.26 8.23
N LEU A 158 -9.45 17.66 8.00
CA LEU A 158 -9.94 16.51 8.75
C LEU A 158 -9.09 15.25 8.50
N GLN A 159 -8.62 15.08 7.27
CA GLN A 159 -7.71 13.98 6.94
C GLN A 159 -6.38 14.11 7.67
N ASN A 160 -5.84 15.34 7.75
CA ASN A 160 -4.60 15.63 8.48
C ASN A 160 -4.78 15.42 10.00
N GLU A 161 -5.88 15.93 10.59
CA GLU A 161 -6.19 15.70 12.01
C GLU A 161 -6.25 14.19 12.34
N PHE A 162 -6.87 13.40 11.45
CA PHE A 162 -6.88 11.95 11.58
C PHE A 162 -5.49 11.34 11.48
N ALA A 163 -4.70 11.75 10.50
CA ALA A 163 -3.35 11.25 10.30
C ALA A 163 -2.47 11.52 11.53
N ASP A 164 -2.53 12.73 12.08
CA ASP A 164 -1.80 13.12 13.29
C ASP A 164 -2.22 12.24 14.49
N TYR A 165 -3.51 12.02 14.67
CA TYR A 165 -4.03 11.15 15.72
C TYR A 165 -3.61 9.68 15.54
N ALA A 166 -3.64 9.17 14.31
CA ALA A 166 -3.20 7.81 13.99
C ALA A 166 -1.71 7.62 14.27
N GLN A 167 -0.86 8.57 13.85
CA GLN A 167 0.58 8.56 14.15
C GLN A 167 0.85 8.61 15.65
N PHE A 168 0.12 9.45 16.38
CA PHE A 168 0.24 9.53 17.84
C PHE A 168 -0.10 8.19 18.50
N CYS A 169 -1.20 7.55 18.08
CA CYS A 169 -1.58 6.22 18.55
C CYS A 169 -0.50 5.17 18.28
N ASP A 170 0.08 5.17 17.08
CA ASP A 170 1.11 4.19 16.70
C ASP A 170 2.42 4.39 17.46
N LYS A 171 2.82 5.64 17.71
CA LYS A 171 3.96 5.96 18.58
C LYS A 171 3.75 5.41 20.00
N LEU A 172 2.56 5.62 20.57
CA LEU A 172 2.23 5.11 21.90
C LEU A 172 2.26 3.58 21.96
N LYS A 173 1.70 2.89 20.96
CA LYS A 173 1.76 1.42 20.87
C LYS A 173 3.21 0.93 20.87
N PHE A 174 4.08 1.56 20.09
CA PHE A 174 5.49 1.19 20.03
C PHE A 174 6.19 1.38 21.39
N GLU A 175 5.97 2.52 22.06
CA GLU A 175 6.54 2.78 23.38
C GLU A 175 6.07 1.76 24.43
N VAL A 176 4.77 1.43 24.44
CA VAL A 176 4.20 0.40 25.32
C VAL A 176 4.80 -0.97 25.04
N GLN A 177 4.90 -1.39 23.77
CA GLN A 177 5.52 -2.67 23.40
C GLN A 177 6.98 -2.76 23.84
N LYS A 178 7.73 -1.65 23.73
CA LYS A 178 9.12 -1.57 24.20
C LYS A 178 9.22 -1.72 25.71
N LEU A 179 8.34 -1.05 26.46
CA LEU A 179 8.28 -1.17 27.92
C LEU A 179 7.94 -2.60 28.36
N VAL A 180 6.96 -3.25 27.72
CA VAL A 180 6.59 -4.65 27.99
C VAL A 180 7.77 -5.59 27.73
N LYS A 181 8.45 -5.46 26.57
CA LYS A 181 9.64 -6.27 26.26
C LYS A 181 10.76 -6.07 27.27
N ASN A 182 10.98 -4.84 27.73
CA ASN A 182 11.98 -4.56 28.75
C ASN A 182 11.62 -5.18 30.10
N HIS A 183 10.35 -5.09 30.53
CA HIS A 183 9.91 -5.68 31.79
C HIS A 183 10.04 -7.22 31.79
N LEU A 184 9.67 -7.88 30.68
CA LEU A 184 9.82 -9.33 30.55
C LEU A 184 11.29 -9.78 30.62
N LYS A 185 12.25 -8.96 30.17
CA LYS A 185 13.68 -9.28 30.33
C LYS A 185 14.14 -9.32 31.79
N TYR A 186 13.45 -8.63 32.71
CA TYR A 186 13.79 -8.61 34.14
C TYR A 186 13.07 -9.69 34.97
N ILE A 187 12.06 -10.36 34.40
CA ILE A 187 11.30 -11.43 35.08
C ILE A 187 11.91 -12.82 34.83
N TYR A 188 12.72 -12.98 33.79
CA TYR A 188 13.38 -14.25 33.43
C TYR A 188 14.89 -14.28 33.77
N ILE A 189 15.29 -13.58 34.83
CA ILE A 189 16.59 -13.72 35.50
C ILE A 189 16.32 -14.26 36.90
#